data_AF-A0A9D9EGM8-F1
#
_entry.id   AF-A0A9D9EGM8-F1
#
_cell.length_a   1.000
_cell.length_b   1.000
_cell.length_c   1.000
_cell.angle_alpha   90.00
_cell.angle_beta   90.00
_cell.angle_gamma   90.00
#
_symmetry.space_group_name_H-M   'P 1'
#
loop_
_entity.id
_entity.type
_entity.pdbx_description
1 polymer ?
#
loop_
_entity_poly.entity_id
_entity_poly.type
_entity_poly.pdbx_seq_one_letter_code
_entity_poly.pdbx_strand_id
1 'polypeptide(L)'
;MENDYGQILKYLRGEATLEERLRIMEWAKSDDANRKELQAFRRIYDALLLSDREVAAAPARSGKWHRIIGWIGSAAAAAAVAVGVWFFRPDDGGQAEDLAIASLSAPFGHQTETVLNDGTKV
;
A
#
# COMPACT_ATOMS: atom_id res chain seq x y z
N MET A 1 14.78 -37.64 24.65
CA MET A 1 13.31 -37.73 24.50
C MET A 1 13.02 -37.34 23.07
N GLU A 2 12.25 -38.13 22.35
CA GLU A 2 11.64 -37.63 21.11
C GLU A 2 10.73 -36.47 21.54
N ASN A 3 10.95 -35.26 21.01
CA ASN A 3 10.32 -34.03 21.48
C ASN A 3 8.81 -34.07 21.23
N ASP A 4 8.05 -34.65 22.16
CA ASP A 4 6.59 -34.57 22.19
C ASP A 4 6.19 -33.17 22.68
N TYR A 5 6.14 -32.23 21.72
CA TYR A 5 5.72 -30.85 21.97
C TYR A 5 4.34 -30.74 22.64
N GLY A 6 3.50 -31.77 22.51
CA GLY A 6 2.22 -31.87 23.21
C GLY A 6 2.38 -31.90 24.74
N GLN A 7 3.41 -32.58 25.26
CA GLN A 7 3.70 -32.62 26.69
C GLN A 7 4.20 -31.28 27.22
N ILE A 8 5.02 -30.57 26.44
CA ILE A 8 5.49 -29.22 26.79
C ILE A 8 4.30 -28.25 26.88
N LEU A 9 3.38 -28.30 25.91
CA LEU A 9 2.17 -27.48 25.95
C LEU A 9 1.27 -27.84 27.13
N LYS A 10 1.08 -29.13 27.40
CA LYS A 10 0.32 -29.62 28.56
C LYS A 10 0.94 -29.15 29.89
N TYR A 11 2.27 -29.14 29.98
CA TYR A 11 3.00 -28.58 31.12
C TYR A 11 2.77 -27.08 31.28
N LEU A 12 2.88 -26.31 30.19
CA LEU A 12 2.69 -24.86 30.20
C LEU A 12 1.25 -24.45 30.55
N ARG A 13 0.25 -25.23 30.13
CA ARG A 13 -1.16 -25.07 30.52
C ARG A 13 -1.47 -25.49 31.96
N GLY A 14 -0.54 -26.18 32.63
CA GLY A 14 -0.76 -26.71 33.98
C GLY A 14 -1.54 -28.02 34.02
N GLU A 15 -1.80 -28.66 32.89
CA GLU A 15 -2.57 -29.91 32.77
C GLU A 15 -1.70 -31.17 32.94
N ALA A 16 -0.37 -31.02 32.93
CA ALA A 16 0.56 -32.15 33.03
C ALA A 16 0.48 -32.84 34.41
N THR A 17 0.62 -34.16 34.44
CA THR A 17 0.74 -34.94 35.68
C THR A 17 2.07 -34.63 36.39
N LEU A 18 2.23 -35.09 37.64
CA LEU A 18 3.46 -34.87 38.38
C LEU A 18 4.68 -35.51 37.68
N GLU A 19 4.51 -36.72 37.15
CA GLU A 19 5.55 -37.47 36.44
C GLU A 19 5.98 -36.75 35.16
N GLU A 20 4.99 -36.24 34.39
CA GLU A 20 5.24 -35.45 33.18
C GLU A 20 5.98 -34.15 33.49
N ARG A 21 5.57 -33.44 34.55
CA ARG A 21 6.21 -32.21 35.01
C ARG A 21 7.66 -32.45 35.41
N LEU A 22 7.92 -33.50 36.20
CA LEU A 22 9.28 -33.85 36.62
C LEU A 22 10.16 -34.21 35.43
N ARG A 23 9.62 -34.95 34.47
CA ARG A 23 10.34 -35.33 33.24
C ARG A 23 10.75 -34.10 32.41
N ILE A 24 9.84 -33.14 32.22
CA ILE A 24 10.13 -31.90 31.49
C ILE A 24 11.15 -31.04 32.26
N MET A 25 11.01 -30.95 33.58
CA MET A 25 11.97 -30.22 34.42
C MET A 25 13.37 -30.84 34.38
N GLU A 26 13.47 -32.16 34.41
CA GLU A 26 14.75 -32.86 34.34
C GLU A 26 15.41 -32.68 32.97
N TRP A 27 14.64 -32.77 31.88
CA TRP A 27 15.13 -32.50 30.54
C TRP A 27 15.56 -31.05 30.33
N ALA A 28 14.81 -30.08 30.87
CA ALA A 28 15.21 -28.68 30.80
C ALA A 28 16.48 -28.40 31.62
N LYS A 29 16.78 -29.22 32.65
CA LYS A 29 18.00 -29.12 33.44
C LYS A 29 19.20 -29.81 32.80
N SER A 30 18.99 -30.82 31.97
CA SER A 30 20.07 -31.64 31.43
C SER A 30 21.03 -30.88 30.51
N ASP A 31 20.54 -29.88 29.76
CA ASP A 31 21.35 -29.02 28.89
C ASP A 31 20.75 -27.61 28.74
N ASP A 32 21.61 -26.62 28.48
CA ASP A 32 21.24 -25.25 28.16
C ASP A 32 20.44 -25.15 26.85
N ALA A 33 20.69 -26.02 25.88
CA ALA A 33 19.89 -26.08 24.64
C ALA A 33 18.42 -26.39 24.95
N ASN A 34 18.15 -27.42 25.76
CA ASN A 34 16.81 -27.82 26.17
C ASN A 34 16.11 -26.72 26.99
N ARG A 35 16.87 -26.08 27.89
CA ARG A 35 16.36 -24.93 28.66
C ARG A 35 15.93 -23.78 27.76
N LYS A 36 16.75 -23.43 26.76
CA LYS A 36 16.44 -22.37 25.79
C LYS A 36 15.23 -22.74 24.94
N GLU A 37 15.09 -24.01 24.55
CA GLU A 37 13.93 -24.52 23.84
C GLU A 37 12.65 -24.38 24.69
N LEU A 38 12.66 -24.82 25.95
CA LEU A 38 11.54 -24.63 26.87
C LEU A 38 11.19 -23.14 27.07
N GLN A 39 12.19 -22.28 27.19
CA GLN A 39 11.96 -20.83 27.28
C GLN A 39 11.34 -20.25 26.02
N ALA A 40 11.70 -20.73 24.83
CA ALA A 40 11.08 -20.30 23.58
C ALA A 40 9.59 -20.65 23.55
N PHE A 41 9.23 -21.88 23.92
CA PHE A 41 7.82 -22.27 24.07
C PHE A 41 7.10 -21.42 25.11
N ARG A 42 7.74 -21.15 26.26
CA ARG A 42 7.16 -20.32 27.31
C ARG A 42 6.86 -18.90 26.82
N ARG A 43 7.79 -18.26 26.11
CA ARG A 43 7.60 -16.91 25.54
C ARG A 43 6.41 -16.85 24.59
N ILE A 44 6.28 -17.85 23.71
CA ILE A 44 5.14 -17.94 22.78
C ILE A 44 3.84 -18.14 23.56
N TYR A 45 3.83 -19.05 24.52
CA TYR A 45 2.64 -19.33 25.34
C TYR A 45 2.20 -18.10 26.15
N ASP A 46 3.14 -17.38 26.78
CA ASP A 46 2.86 -16.15 27.51
C ASP A 46 2.30 -15.07 26.56
N ALA A 47 2.89 -14.90 25.38
CA ALA A 47 2.40 -13.97 24.37
C ALA A 47 0.97 -14.31 23.91
N LEU A 48 0.63 -15.58 23.74
CA LEU A 48 -0.73 -16.02 23.42
C LEU A 48 -1.71 -15.69 24.55
N LEU A 49 -1.32 -15.93 25.80
CA LEU A 49 -2.17 -15.63 26.96
C LEU A 49 -2.43 -14.12 27.11
N LEU A 50 -1.41 -13.30 26.83
CA LEU A 50 -1.51 -11.84 26.77
C LEU A 50 -2.38 -11.39 25.58
N SER A 51 -2.21 -12.02 24.41
CA SER A 51 -2.97 -11.68 23.20
C SER A 51 -4.45 -12.05 23.34
N ASP A 52 -4.80 -13.13 24.03
CA ASP A 52 -6.20 -13.50 24.26
C ASP A 52 -6.93 -12.42 25.10
N ARG A 53 -6.22 -11.80 26.04
CA ARG A 53 -6.70 -10.63 26.79
C ARG A 53 -6.72 -9.35 25.96
N GLU A 54 -5.75 -9.15 25.07
CA GLU A 54 -5.71 -7.99 24.16
C GLU A 54 -6.72 -8.10 23.02
N VAL A 55 -7.09 -9.28 22.50
CA VAL A 55 -8.09 -9.43 21.43
C VAL A 55 -9.48 -9.01 21.90
N ALA A 56 -9.79 -9.20 23.20
CA ALA A 56 -11.02 -8.69 23.80
C ALA A 56 -11.00 -7.18 24.11
N ALA A 57 -9.82 -6.56 24.23
CA ALA A 57 -9.66 -5.18 24.74
C ALA A 57 -8.95 -4.19 23.80
N ALA A 58 -8.35 -4.64 22.71
CA ALA A 58 -7.58 -3.81 21.80
C ALA A 58 -8.41 -3.44 20.56
N PRO A 59 -8.58 -2.15 20.24
CA PRO A 59 -9.02 -1.77 18.91
C PRO A 59 -7.98 -2.32 17.93
N ALA A 60 -8.46 -3.01 16.89
CA ALA A 60 -7.63 -3.69 15.90
C ALA A 60 -6.42 -2.82 15.51
N ARG A 61 -5.20 -3.38 15.64
CA ARG A 61 -3.94 -2.76 15.15
C ARG A 61 -3.91 -2.53 13.62
N SER A 62 -5.05 -2.65 12.93
CA SER A 62 -5.24 -2.45 11.50
C SER A 62 -5.02 -1.00 11.05
N GLY A 63 -5.10 -0.01 11.95
CA GLY A 63 -4.97 1.41 11.59
C GLY A 63 -3.62 1.81 10.99
N LYS A 64 -2.52 1.12 11.33
CA LYS A 64 -1.19 1.42 10.77
C LYS A 64 -0.96 0.75 9.41
N TRP A 65 -1.47 -0.47 9.23
CA TRP A 65 -1.34 -1.22 7.97
C TRP A 65 -2.19 -0.65 6.84
N HIS A 66 -3.41 -0.16 7.12
CA HIS A 66 -4.21 0.55 6.12
C HIS A 66 -3.52 1.83 5.61
N ARG A 67 -2.79 2.53 6.48
CA ARG A 67 -2.02 3.71 6.09
C ARG A 67 -0.87 3.36 5.14
N ILE A 68 -0.22 2.21 5.32
CA ILE A 68 0.86 1.75 4.43
C ILE A 68 0.30 1.30 3.06
N ILE A 69 -0.83 0.59 3.04
CA ILE A 69 -1.49 0.15 1.80
C ILE A 69 -1.95 1.35 0.95
N GLY A 70 -2.40 2.45 1.58
CA GLY A 70 -2.79 3.67 0.87
C GLY A 70 -1.64 4.31 0.06
N TRP A 71 -0.39 4.16 0.49
CA TRP A 71 0.76 4.74 -0.21
C TRP A 71 1.18 3.90 -1.43
N ILE A 72 0.95 2.59 -1.42
CA ILE A 72 1.27 1.71 -2.56
C ILE A 72 0.38 2.02 -3.78
N GLY A 73 -0.89 2.39 -3.57
CA GLY A 73 -1.77 2.83 -4.65
C GLY A 73 -1.34 4.15 -5.31
N SER A 74 -0.69 5.04 -4.56
CA SER A 74 -0.28 6.37 -5.04
C SER A 74 0.86 6.29 -6.06
N ALA A 75 1.79 5.34 -5.90
CA ALA A 75 2.92 5.17 -6.83
C ALA A 75 2.48 4.70 -8.23
N ALA A 76 1.49 3.80 -8.30
CA ALA A 76 0.95 3.31 -9.58
C ALA A 76 0.21 4.41 -10.36
N ALA A 77 -0.57 5.24 -9.65
CA ALA A 77 -1.26 6.38 -10.27
C ALA A 77 -0.27 7.41 -10.83
N ALA A 78 0.80 7.74 -10.09
CA ALA A 78 1.83 8.66 -10.55
C ALA A 78 2.57 8.14 -11.80
N ALA A 79 2.89 6.83 -11.83
CA ALA A 79 3.49 6.20 -13.00
C ALA A 79 2.57 6.22 -14.22
N ALA A 80 1.28 5.95 -14.06
CA ALA A 80 0.30 6.00 -15.15
C ALA A 80 0.16 7.42 -15.74
N VAL A 81 0.14 8.45 -14.89
CA VAL A 81 0.13 9.86 -15.34
C VAL A 81 1.40 10.21 -16.09
N ALA A 82 2.59 9.81 -15.60
CA ALA A 82 3.85 10.09 -16.27
C ALA A 82 3.93 9.41 -17.65
N VAL A 83 3.48 8.16 -17.77
CA VAL A 83 3.42 7.43 -19.05
C VAL A 83 2.41 8.08 -19.99
N GLY A 84 1.23 8.48 -19.49
CA GLY A 84 0.23 9.19 -20.29
C GLY A 84 0.76 10.51 -20.84
N VAL A 85 1.39 11.34 -20.00
CA VAL A 85 2.01 12.61 -20.45
C VAL A 85 3.12 12.38 -21.46
N TRP A 86 3.92 11.32 -21.31
CA TRP A 86 4.95 10.98 -22.28
C TRP A 86 4.36 10.55 -23.63
N PHE A 87 3.28 9.75 -23.61
CA PHE A 87 2.63 9.26 -24.83
C PHE A 87 1.84 10.33 -25.57
N PHE A 88 1.21 11.26 -24.84
CA PHE A 88 0.45 12.38 -25.40
C PHE A 88 1.28 13.65 -25.55
N ARG A 89 2.60 13.58 -25.32
CA ARG A 89 3.47 14.72 -25.58
C ARG A 89 3.40 15.02 -27.08
N PRO A 90 2.93 16.21 -27.49
CA PRO A 90 2.99 16.58 -28.89
C PRO A 90 4.44 16.52 -29.32
N ASP A 91 4.71 15.87 -30.45
CA ASP A 91 6.04 15.80 -31.03
C ASP A 91 6.44 17.22 -31.42
N ASP A 92 7.30 17.86 -30.63
CA ASP A 92 7.94 19.13 -30.96
C ASP A 92 9.01 18.97 -32.08
N GLY A 93 9.01 17.81 -32.76
CA GLY A 93 9.63 17.55 -34.04
C GLY A 93 8.93 18.22 -35.22
N GLY A 94 9.12 19.53 -35.36
CA GLY A 94 9.04 20.22 -36.65
C GLY A 94 7.63 20.60 -37.12
N GLN A 95 7.20 21.80 -36.72
CA GLN A 95 6.55 22.78 -37.60
C GLN A 95 6.39 24.10 -36.84
N ALA A 96 7.51 24.81 -36.69
CA ALA A 96 7.50 26.26 -36.60
C ALA A 96 7.39 26.90 -38.00
N GLU A 97 6.67 26.25 -38.92
CA GLU A 97 6.37 26.79 -40.24
C GLU A 97 4.86 26.85 -40.40
N ASP A 98 4.42 28.04 -40.78
CA ASP A 98 3.05 28.45 -41.05
C ASP A 98 2.11 28.49 -39.84
N LEU A 99 2.42 29.44 -38.94
CA LEU A 99 1.40 30.45 -38.65
C LEU A 99 0.99 31.08 -39.99
N ALA A 100 0.09 30.39 -40.71
CA ALA A 100 -0.59 30.93 -41.88
C ALA A 100 -1.45 32.08 -41.37
N ILE A 101 -0.82 33.24 -41.20
CA ILE A 101 -1.50 34.52 -41.21
C ILE A 101 -2.15 34.54 -42.58
N ALA A 102 -3.43 34.17 -42.63
CA ALA A 102 -4.26 34.34 -43.79
C ALA A 102 -4.36 35.85 -44.02
N SER A 103 -3.36 36.42 -44.69
CA SER A 103 -3.41 37.79 -45.16
C SER A 103 -4.46 37.81 -46.26
N LEU A 104 -5.70 38.08 -45.86
CA LEU A 104 -6.77 38.42 -46.78
C LEU A 104 -6.37 39.75 -47.45
N SER A 105 -5.66 39.65 -48.58
CA SER A 105 -5.37 40.78 -49.44
C SER A 105 -6.66 41.13 -50.19
N ALA A 106 -7.51 41.94 -49.57
CA ALA A 106 -8.63 42.55 -50.28
C ALA A 106 -8.05 43.42 -51.42
N PRO A 107 -8.53 43.29 -52.67
CA PRO A 107 -8.09 44.17 -53.74
C PRO A 107 -8.44 45.60 -53.36
N PHE A 108 -7.40 46.44 -53.23
CA PHE A 108 -7.54 47.87 -52.99
C PHE A 108 -8.42 48.48 -54.10
N GLY A 109 -9.61 48.97 -53.74
CA GLY A 109 -10.48 49.71 -54.66
C GLY A 109 -11.97 49.39 -54.63
N HIS A 110 -12.46 48.44 -53.82
CA HIS A 110 -13.91 48.25 -53.64
C HIS A 110 -14.45 49.14 -52.51
N GLN A 111 -15.18 50.20 -52.87
CA GLN A 111 -16.09 50.86 -51.94
C GLN A 111 -17.40 50.04 -51.90
N THR A 112 -17.70 49.42 -50.78
CA THR A 112 -19.01 48.81 -50.55
C THR A 112 -19.95 49.89 -50.04
N GLU A 113 -20.76 50.48 -50.93
CA GLU A 113 -21.90 51.32 -50.54
C GLU A 113 -22.94 50.39 -49.88
N THR A 114 -23.18 50.58 -48.60
CA THR A 114 -24.14 49.77 -47.85
C THR A 114 -25.47 50.50 -47.78
N VAL A 115 -26.53 49.89 -48.30
CA VAL A 115 -27.90 50.42 -48.18
C VAL A 115 -28.59 49.67 -47.06
N LEU A 116 -28.91 50.37 -45.98
CA LEU A 116 -29.65 49.80 -44.86
C LEU A 116 -31.11 49.56 -45.29
N ASN A 117 -31.82 48.66 -44.60
CA ASN A 117 -33.20 48.30 -44.95
C ASN A 117 -34.21 49.48 -44.86
N ASP A 118 -33.78 50.64 -44.38
CA ASP A 118 -34.53 51.90 -44.40
C ASP A 118 -34.22 52.82 -45.62
N GLY A 119 -33.39 52.36 -46.55
CA GLY A 119 -33.03 53.06 -47.78
C GLY A 119 -31.86 54.05 -47.65
N THR A 120 -31.25 54.19 -46.48
CA THR A 120 -30.11 55.09 -46.27
C THR A 120 -28.81 54.46 -46.76
N LYS A 121 -27.99 55.23 -47.48
CA LYS A 121 -26.73 54.79 -48.08
C LYS A 121 -25.52 55.35 -47.32
N VAL A 122 -24.54 54.50 -46.99
CA VAL A 122 -23.28 54.85 -46.32
C VAL A 122 -22.10 54.17 -47.00
#